data_AF-A0A7J4S4H2-F1
#
_entry.id   AF-A0A7J4S4H2-F1
#
_cell.length_a   1.000
_cell.length_b   1.000
_cell.length_c   1.000
_cell.angle_alpha   90.00
_cell.angle_beta   90.00
_cell.angle_gamma   90.00
#
_symmetry.space_group_name_H-M   'P 1'
#
loop_
_entity.id
_entity.type
_entity.pdbx_description
1 polymer ?
#
loop_
_entity_poly.entity_id
_entity_poly.type
_entity_poly.pdbx_seq_one_letter_code
_entity_poly.pdbx_strand_id
1 'polypeptide(L)'
;MAEGSILDALDALKKLEESIKSRDAEFKERETALQERETKLTEDRQALDQERAGLAEERDALTGREKGMRAREKELEQTERGLDQREQEFESTRQKVLAKEQGLVQREEELSRRLESLMNREDEIAKRHEESAAHANEIASRKNEIAQRQESLLKVLEEHKAALESQIAKGREQLEREKGFAQEEQALAEARTRIADETRRLADREKQLLALEQSLRAQQAQAPQAPGPPHPAAAAPSPAVRTTAPGPATAPPGVRPQPGTPAAQPAAQVPKAAVKPAVQVQAEPAEEAASAEIPCPACGTMISSDAIMCYACGHRMSEEETATEETGGESEIACPACGTMISSDAIMCYACGHRMSTDEDKSGKKGQVSTVKKVLKKKVI
;
A
#
# COMPACT_ATOMS: atom_id res chain seq x y z
N MET A 1 -39.18 -175.66 -30.93
CA MET A 1 -39.36 -174.48 -30.06
C MET A 1 -38.08 -173.65 -29.96
N ALA A 2 -37.40 -173.36 -31.08
CA ALA A 2 -36.14 -172.58 -31.06
C ALA A 2 -36.29 -171.24 -31.82
N GLU A 3 -37.02 -171.23 -32.94
CA GLU A 3 -37.14 -170.08 -33.83
C GLU A 3 -37.87 -168.89 -33.18
N GLY A 4 -38.85 -169.14 -32.31
CA GLY A 4 -39.53 -168.09 -31.54
C GLY A 4 -38.57 -167.30 -30.63
N SER A 5 -37.63 -167.99 -29.96
CA SER A 5 -36.63 -167.36 -29.10
C SER A 5 -35.67 -166.44 -29.88
N ILE A 6 -35.42 -166.76 -31.15
CA ILE A 6 -34.60 -165.92 -32.05
C ILE A 6 -35.42 -164.69 -32.52
N LEU A 7 -36.71 -164.85 -32.79
CA LEU A 7 -37.61 -163.73 -33.11
C LEU A 7 -37.79 -162.77 -31.91
N ASP A 8 -38.02 -163.30 -30.71
CA ASP A 8 -38.11 -162.50 -29.48
C ASP A 8 -36.80 -161.73 -29.22
N ALA A 9 -35.64 -162.37 -29.44
CA ALA A 9 -34.33 -161.72 -29.33
C ALA A 9 -34.12 -160.63 -30.39
N LEU A 10 -34.58 -160.83 -31.63
CA LEU A 10 -34.52 -159.83 -32.70
C LEU A 10 -35.43 -158.63 -32.40
N ASP A 11 -36.63 -158.84 -31.86
CA ASP A 11 -37.54 -157.76 -31.47
C ASP A 11 -37.08 -157.04 -30.19
N ALA A 12 -36.39 -157.72 -29.28
CA ALA A 12 -35.70 -157.09 -28.16
C ALA A 12 -34.52 -156.22 -28.64
N LEU A 13 -33.75 -156.69 -29.63
CA LEU A 13 -32.69 -155.92 -30.26
C LEU A 13 -33.23 -154.69 -31.01
N LYS A 14 -34.33 -154.80 -31.76
CA LYS A 14 -35.00 -153.64 -32.39
C LYS A 14 -35.47 -152.62 -31.35
N LYS A 15 -36.07 -153.05 -30.25
CA LYS A 15 -36.50 -152.15 -29.15
C LYS A 15 -35.31 -151.46 -28.47
N LEU A 16 -34.18 -152.15 -28.34
CA LEU A 16 -32.92 -151.53 -27.90
C LEU A 16 -32.39 -150.53 -28.93
N GLU A 17 -32.45 -150.85 -30.23
CA GLU A 17 -32.05 -149.96 -31.32
C GLU A 17 -32.93 -148.69 -31.39
N GLU A 18 -34.24 -148.82 -31.21
CA GLU A 18 -35.17 -147.68 -31.11
C GLU A 18 -34.96 -146.86 -29.83
N SER A 19 -34.68 -147.51 -28.69
CA SER A 19 -34.34 -146.83 -27.43
C SER A 19 -32.99 -146.09 -27.49
N ILE A 20 -32.02 -146.64 -28.22
CA ILE A 20 -30.75 -145.95 -28.52
C ILE A 20 -31.02 -144.76 -29.44
N LYS A 21 -31.77 -144.94 -30.55
CA LYS A 21 -32.15 -143.85 -31.46
C LYS A 21 -32.93 -142.73 -30.77
N SER A 22 -33.84 -143.05 -29.84
CA SER A 22 -34.59 -142.03 -29.09
C SER A 22 -33.68 -141.29 -28.10
N ARG A 23 -32.77 -141.99 -27.41
CA ARG A 23 -31.77 -141.36 -26.54
C ARG A 23 -30.78 -140.50 -27.33
N ASP A 24 -30.33 -140.94 -28.50
CA ASP A 24 -29.47 -140.17 -29.39
C ASP A 24 -30.17 -138.91 -29.93
N ALA A 25 -31.49 -138.98 -30.16
CA ALA A 25 -32.31 -137.81 -30.48
C ALA A 25 -32.42 -136.85 -29.29
N GLU A 26 -32.73 -137.34 -28.08
CA GLU A 26 -32.74 -136.53 -26.86
C GLU A 26 -31.37 -135.91 -26.57
N PHE A 27 -30.27 -136.62 -26.82
CA PHE A 27 -28.91 -136.09 -26.63
C PHE A 27 -28.59 -134.98 -27.62
N LYS A 28 -28.98 -135.13 -28.89
CA LYS A 28 -28.84 -134.06 -29.90
C LYS A 28 -29.71 -132.84 -29.57
N GLU A 29 -30.94 -133.05 -29.12
CA GLU A 29 -31.83 -131.96 -28.68
C GLU A 29 -31.26 -131.22 -27.45
N ARG A 30 -30.70 -131.96 -26.48
CA ARG A 30 -29.96 -131.38 -25.35
C ARG A 30 -28.69 -130.66 -25.78
N GLU A 31 -27.96 -131.20 -26.75
CA GLU A 31 -26.75 -130.58 -27.30
C GLU A 31 -27.07 -129.26 -28.01
N THR A 32 -28.08 -129.23 -28.88
CA THR A 32 -28.55 -127.97 -29.51
C THR A 32 -29.10 -126.99 -28.48
N ALA A 33 -29.85 -127.46 -27.47
CA ALA A 33 -30.36 -126.60 -26.40
C ALA A 33 -29.26 -126.08 -25.44
N LEU A 34 -28.11 -126.77 -25.36
CA LEU A 34 -26.92 -126.28 -24.65
C LEU A 34 -26.14 -125.29 -25.51
N GLN A 35 -25.94 -125.57 -26.80
CA GLN A 35 -25.32 -124.64 -27.75
C GLN A 35 -26.11 -123.32 -27.82
N GLU A 36 -27.45 -123.37 -27.90
CA GLU A 36 -28.33 -122.20 -27.82
C GLU A 36 -28.22 -121.41 -26.50
N ARG A 37 -27.85 -122.06 -25.39
CA ARG A 37 -27.62 -121.39 -24.10
C ARG A 37 -26.22 -120.81 -24.03
N GLU A 38 -25.24 -121.48 -24.62
CA GLU A 38 -23.88 -120.97 -24.74
C GLU A 38 -23.83 -119.71 -25.61
N THR A 39 -24.50 -119.71 -26.78
CA THR A 39 -24.59 -118.50 -27.62
C THR A 39 -25.24 -117.35 -26.87
N LYS A 40 -26.42 -117.56 -26.24
CA LYS A 40 -27.12 -116.52 -25.45
C LYS A 40 -26.26 -116.00 -24.31
N LEU A 41 -25.55 -116.87 -23.58
CA LEU A 41 -24.60 -116.44 -22.53
C LEU A 41 -23.38 -115.67 -23.09
N THR A 42 -22.94 -115.94 -24.32
CA THR A 42 -21.91 -115.11 -24.98
C THR A 42 -22.44 -113.78 -25.47
N GLU A 43 -23.69 -113.71 -25.92
CA GLU A 43 -24.39 -112.48 -26.33
C GLU A 43 -24.65 -111.57 -25.11
N ASP A 44 -25.24 -112.11 -24.04
CA ASP A 44 -25.45 -111.43 -22.75
C ASP A 44 -24.12 -110.88 -22.18
N ARG A 45 -23.04 -111.68 -22.27
CA ARG A 45 -21.71 -111.26 -21.82
C ARG A 45 -21.14 -110.12 -22.67
N GLN A 46 -21.28 -110.19 -23.99
CA GLN A 46 -20.86 -109.11 -24.89
C GLN A 46 -21.67 -107.82 -24.65
N ALA A 47 -22.96 -107.93 -24.33
CA ALA A 47 -23.79 -106.79 -23.96
C ALA A 47 -23.33 -106.16 -22.62
N LEU A 48 -23.09 -106.96 -21.59
CA LEU A 48 -22.58 -106.49 -20.30
C LEU A 48 -21.17 -105.86 -20.40
N ASP A 49 -20.28 -106.40 -21.22
CA ASP A 49 -18.96 -105.80 -21.48
C ASP A 49 -19.09 -104.47 -22.27
N GLN A 50 -20.08 -104.32 -23.16
CA GLN A 50 -20.41 -103.05 -23.83
C GLN A 50 -20.99 -102.00 -22.87
N GLU A 51 -21.98 -102.36 -22.04
CA GLU A 51 -22.53 -101.47 -21.00
C GLU A 51 -21.43 -101.00 -20.04
N ARG A 52 -20.55 -101.92 -19.63
CA ARG A 52 -19.41 -101.62 -18.74
C ARG A 52 -18.37 -100.70 -19.41
N ALA A 53 -18.21 -100.77 -20.73
CA ALA A 53 -17.38 -99.80 -21.47
C ALA A 53 -18.05 -98.42 -21.49
N GLY A 54 -19.34 -98.34 -21.85
CA GLY A 54 -20.10 -97.08 -21.87
C GLY A 54 -20.11 -96.37 -20.51
N LEU A 55 -20.35 -97.10 -19.42
CA LEU A 55 -20.30 -96.55 -18.05
C LEU A 55 -18.89 -96.07 -17.65
N ALA A 56 -17.82 -96.65 -18.20
CA ALA A 56 -16.46 -96.16 -17.99
C ALA A 56 -16.18 -94.85 -18.74
N GLU A 57 -16.68 -94.73 -19.98
CA GLU A 57 -16.62 -93.48 -20.77
C GLU A 57 -17.45 -92.37 -20.12
N GLU A 58 -18.66 -92.67 -19.62
CA GLU A 58 -19.48 -91.71 -18.87
C GLU A 58 -18.80 -91.25 -17.58
N ARG A 59 -18.20 -92.17 -16.82
CA ARG A 59 -17.39 -91.84 -15.63
C ARG A 59 -16.28 -90.85 -15.99
N ASP A 60 -15.56 -91.09 -17.08
CA ASP A 60 -14.43 -90.24 -17.46
C ASP A 60 -14.88 -88.89 -18.04
N ALA A 61 -16.01 -88.85 -18.75
CA ALA A 61 -16.65 -87.61 -19.16
C ALA A 61 -17.13 -86.77 -17.96
N LEU A 62 -17.74 -87.39 -16.95
CA LEU A 62 -18.14 -86.74 -15.70
C LEU A 62 -16.91 -86.25 -14.91
N THR A 63 -15.88 -87.07 -14.77
CA THR A 63 -14.60 -86.72 -14.13
C THR A 63 -13.91 -85.54 -14.84
N GLY A 64 -14.00 -85.49 -16.19
CA GLY A 64 -13.52 -84.37 -16.99
C GLY A 64 -14.32 -83.07 -16.74
N ARG A 65 -15.65 -83.16 -16.70
CA ARG A 65 -16.53 -82.01 -16.38
C ARG A 65 -16.27 -81.49 -14.97
N GLU A 66 -16.12 -82.36 -13.99
CA GLU A 66 -15.84 -82.01 -12.59
C GLU A 66 -14.49 -81.27 -12.44
N LYS A 67 -13.44 -81.74 -13.14
CA LYS A 67 -12.15 -81.04 -13.22
C LYS A 67 -12.28 -79.67 -13.89
N GLY A 68 -13.07 -79.57 -14.97
CA GLY A 68 -13.35 -78.30 -15.66
C GLY A 68 -14.12 -77.30 -14.80
N MET A 69 -15.07 -77.76 -13.98
CA MET A 69 -15.77 -76.90 -13.02
C MET A 69 -14.83 -76.39 -11.93
N ARG A 70 -13.99 -77.26 -11.33
CA ARG A 70 -12.97 -76.85 -10.34
C ARG A 70 -11.89 -75.91 -10.90
N ALA A 71 -11.64 -75.93 -12.21
CA ALA A 71 -10.76 -74.95 -12.85
C ALA A 71 -11.43 -73.58 -12.90
N ARG A 72 -12.67 -73.50 -13.40
CA ARG A 72 -13.48 -72.26 -13.45
C ARG A 72 -13.75 -71.67 -12.07
N GLU A 73 -13.99 -72.50 -11.07
CA GLU A 73 -14.16 -72.11 -9.67
C GLU A 73 -12.93 -71.33 -9.17
N LYS A 74 -11.72 -71.84 -9.42
CA LYS A 74 -10.46 -71.15 -9.06
C LYS A 74 -10.20 -69.90 -9.88
N GLU A 75 -10.57 -69.89 -11.16
CA GLU A 75 -10.50 -68.69 -12.00
C GLU A 75 -11.43 -67.58 -11.44
N LEU A 76 -12.66 -67.94 -11.05
CA LEU A 76 -13.62 -67.04 -10.42
C LEU A 76 -13.09 -66.52 -9.08
N GLU A 77 -12.66 -67.39 -8.16
CA GLU A 77 -12.02 -66.97 -6.89
C GLU A 77 -10.83 -66.02 -7.12
N GLN A 78 -10.06 -66.22 -8.19
CA GLN A 78 -8.93 -65.34 -8.53
C GLN A 78 -9.42 -63.98 -9.07
N THR A 79 -10.50 -63.94 -9.83
CA THR A 79 -11.13 -62.67 -10.26
C THR A 79 -11.78 -61.92 -9.10
N GLU A 80 -12.46 -62.61 -8.17
CA GLU A 80 -13.07 -62.02 -6.97
C GLU A 80 -12.02 -61.32 -6.11
N ARG A 81 -10.94 -62.02 -5.73
CA ARG A 81 -9.80 -61.42 -5.00
C ARG A 81 -9.18 -60.23 -5.72
N GLY A 82 -9.20 -60.23 -7.07
CA GLY A 82 -8.71 -59.13 -7.91
C GLY A 82 -9.67 -57.94 -7.99
N LEU A 83 -10.98 -58.16 -7.77
CA LEU A 83 -11.98 -57.11 -7.61
C LEU A 83 -11.93 -56.50 -6.20
N ASP A 84 -11.83 -57.33 -5.16
CA ASP A 84 -11.69 -56.88 -3.76
C ASP A 84 -10.49 -55.93 -3.58
N GLN A 85 -9.35 -56.26 -4.19
CA GLN A 85 -8.15 -55.44 -4.17
C GLN A 85 -8.38 -54.08 -4.86
N ARG A 86 -9.04 -54.07 -6.02
CA ARG A 86 -9.37 -52.84 -6.75
C ARG A 86 -10.38 -51.99 -6.00
N GLU A 87 -11.38 -52.58 -5.35
CA GLU A 87 -12.35 -51.86 -4.53
C GLU A 87 -11.65 -51.17 -3.34
N GLN A 88 -10.72 -51.86 -2.68
CA GLN A 88 -9.89 -51.28 -1.62
C GLN A 88 -8.98 -50.15 -2.16
N GLU A 89 -8.40 -50.29 -3.35
CA GLU A 89 -7.63 -49.22 -4.01
C GLU A 89 -8.51 -48.00 -4.34
N PHE A 90 -9.71 -48.21 -4.90
CA PHE A 90 -10.68 -47.16 -5.21
C PHE A 90 -11.19 -46.44 -3.95
N GLU A 91 -11.54 -47.16 -2.88
CA GLU A 91 -11.96 -46.54 -1.63
C GLU A 91 -10.79 -45.77 -0.98
N SER A 92 -9.57 -46.32 -1.01
CA SER A 92 -8.38 -45.61 -0.51
C SER A 92 -8.06 -44.33 -1.31
N THR A 93 -8.35 -44.30 -2.61
CA THR A 93 -8.13 -43.11 -3.46
C THR A 93 -9.26 -42.10 -3.30
N ARG A 94 -10.51 -42.55 -3.20
CA ARG A 94 -11.68 -41.74 -2.82
C ARG A 94 -11.46 -41.02 -1.49
N GLN A 95 -10.98 -41.71 -0.45
CA GLN A 95 -10.66 -41.08 0.84
C GLN A 95 -9.52 -40.03 0.73
N LYS A 96 -8.48 -40.30 -0.08
CA LYS A 96 -7.41 -39.34 -0.37
C LYS A 96 -7.89 -38.11 -1.17
N VAL A 97 -8.92 -38.26 -1.99
CA VAL A 97 -9.57 -37.15 -2.72
C VAL A 97 -10.42 -36.31 -1.77
N LEU A 98 -11.31 -36.93 -0.99
CA LEU A 98 -12.14 -36.25 0.02
C LEU A 98 -11.29 -35.43 1.02
N ALA A 99 -10.16 -35.98 1.48
CA ALA A 99 -9.23 -35.25 2.35
C ALA A 99 -8.55 -34.05 1.66
N LYS A 100 -8.30 -34.11 0.34
CA LYS A 100 -7.80 -32.97 -0.44
C LYS A 100 -8.87 -31.92 -0.67
N GLU A 101 -10.11 -32.33 -0.94
CA GLU A 101 -11.25 -31.43 -1.12
C GLU A 101 -11.52 -30.63 0.15
N GLN A 102 -11.58 -31.30 1.32
CA GLN A 102 -11.68 -30.63 2.62
C GLN A 102 -10.51 -29.65 2.87
N GLY A 103 -9.28 -30.05 2.51
CA GLY A 103 -8.09 -29.19 2.57
C GLY A 103 -8.03 -28.08 1.51
N LEU A 104 -8.92 -28.05 0.52
CA LEU A 104 -9.10 -26.93 -0.40
C LEU A 104 -10.15 -25.96 0.16
N VAL A 105 -11.30 -26.46 0.64
CA VAL A 105 -12.35 -25.64 1.30
C VAL A 105 -11.76 -24.86 2.49
N GLN A 106 -10.94 -25.48 3.33
CA GLN A 106 -10.28 -24.79 4.44
C GLN A 106 -9.35 -23.65 3.99
N ARG A 107 -8.69 -23.78 2.83
CA ARG A 107 -7.86 -22.70 2.25
C ARG A 107 -8.68 -21.61 1.60
N GLU A 108 -9.81 -21.96 0.99
CA GLU A 108 -10.77 -21.00 0.43
C GLU A 108 -11.39 -20.12 1.53
N GLU A 109 -11.78 -20.72 2.65
CA GLU A 109 -12.19 -19.99 3.86
C GLU A 109 -11.07 -19.09 4.40
N GLU A 110 -9.83 -19.59 4.46
CA GLU A 110 -8.70 -18.78 4.93
C GLU A 110 -8.42 -17.59 4.01
N LEU A 111 -8.46 -17.80 2.69
CA LEU A 111 -8.29 -16.73 1.69
C LEU A 111 -9.42 -15.71 1.76
N SER A 112 -10.67 -16.14 1.95
CA SER A 112 -11.82 -15.26 2.15
C SER A 112 -11.63 -14.34 3.37
N ARG A 113 -11.22 -14.91 4.51
CA ARG A 113 -10.94 -14.14 5.75
C ARG A 113 -9.75 -13.20 5.59
N ARG A 114 -8.73 -13.58 4.81
CA ARG A 114 -7.58 -12.72 4.48
C ARG A 114 -7.99 -11.54 3.59
N LEU A 115 -8.85 -11.78 2.59
CA LEU A 115 -9.40 -10.72 1.72
C LEU A 115 -10.26 -9.73 2.52
N GLU A 116 -11.16 -10.23 3.37
CA GLU A 116 -11.94 -9.40 4.28
C GLU A 116 -11.05 -8.56 5.22
N SER A 117 -9.99 -9.15 5.77
CA SER A 117 -9.00 -8.41 6.59
C SER A 117 -8.17 -7.39 5.80
N LEU A 118 -8.04 -7.53 4.48
CA LEU A 118 -7.35 -6.54 3.62
C LEU A 118 -8.30 -5.39 3.27
N MET A 119 -9.53 -5.68 2.86
CA MET A 119 -10.55 -4.65 2.58
C MET A 119 -10.79 -3.75 3.80
N ASN A 120 -10.91 -4.32 5.01
CA ASN A 120 -11.04 -3.52 6.25
C ASN A 120 -9.83 -2.59 6.49
N ARG A 121 -8.62 -3.00 6.09
CA ARG A 121 -7.41 -2.16 6.20
C ARG A 121 -7.35 -1.07 5.13
N GLU A 122 -7.79 -1.37 3.91
CA GLU A 122 -7.92 -0.39 2.84
C GLU A 122 -8.94 0.71 3.23
N ASP A 123 -10.07 0.31 3.82
CA ASP A 123 -11.06 1.20 4.42
C ASP A 123 -10.50 2.06 5.58
N GLU A 124 -9.70 1.49 6.47
CA GLU A 124 -9.01 2.24 7.54
C GLU A 124 -8.00 3.25 6.97
N ILE A 125 -7.24 2.86 5.94
CA ILE A 125 -6.24 3.70 5.27
C ILE A 125 -6.94 4.85 4.53
N ALA A 126 -8.04 4.59 3.83
CA ALA A 126 -8.85 5.61 3.17
C ALA A 126 -9.36 6.66 4.18
N LYS A 127 -9.95 6.24 5.30
CA LYS A 127 -10.41 7.14 6.37
C LYS A 127 -9.28 8.00 6.93
N ARG A 128 -8.11 7.42 7.20
CA ARG A 128 -6.92 8.17 7.66
C ARG A 128 -6.41 9.18 6.63
N HIS A 129 -6.54 8.89 5.33
CA HIS A 129 -6.23 9.86 4.26
C HIS A 129 -7.25 11.00 4.19
N GLU A 130 -8.54 10.73 4.37
CA GLU A 130 -9.59 11.77 4.46
C GLU A 130 -9.38 12.68 5.68
N GLU A 131 -9.11 12.10 6.86
CA GLU A 131 -8.76 12.83 8.10
C GLU A 131 -7.51 13.69 7.90
N SER A 132 -6.45 13.14 7.28
CA SER A 132 -5.22 13.87 6.98
C SER A 132 -5.45 15.03 6.01
N ALA A 133 -6.31 14.85 5.00
CA ALA A 133 -6.69 15.90 4.06
C ALA A 133 -7.53 17.00 4.74
N ALA A 134 -8.43 16.63 5.65
CA ALA A 134 -9.20 17.58 6.45
C ALA A 134 -8.27 18.44 7.33
N HIS A 135 -7.30 17.83 8.03
CA HIS A 135 -6.30 18.56 8.81
C HIS A 135 -5.40 19.45 7.94
N ALA A 136 -5.00 19.00 6.74
CA ALA A 136 -4.23 19.82 5.81
C ALA A 136 -5.01 21.08 5.37
N ASN A 137 -6.31 20.92 5.08
CA ASN A 137 -7.21 22.02 4.73
C ASN A 137 -7.41 22.99 5.92
N GLU A 138 -7.56 22.48 7.13
CA GLU A 138 -7.66 23.32 8.34
C GLU A 138 -6.37 24.12 8.58
N ILE A 139 -5.20 23.49 8.42
CA ILE A 139 -3.89 24.16 8.52
C ILE A 139 -3.75 25.25 7.45
N ALA A 140 -4.22 25.01 6.22
CA ALA A 140 -4.23 26.02 5.16
C ALA A 140 -5.16 27.20 5.50
N SER A 141 -6.36 26.93 6.02
CA SER A 141 -7.30 27.96 6.49
C SER A 141 -6.69 28.83 7.60
N ARG A 142 -6.14 28.20 8.65
CA ARG A 142 -5.48 28.90 9.77
C ARG A 142 -4.26 29.72 9.30
N LYS A 143 -3.48 29.23 8.32
CA LYS A 143 -2.37 30.00 7.71
C LYS A 143 -2.86 31.26 6.99
N ASN A 144 -3.96 31.16 6.24
CA ASN A 144 -4.56 32.30 5.55
C ASN A 144 -5.11 33.34 6.54
N GLU A 145 -5.76 32.92 7.63
CA GLU A 145 -6.18 33.81 8.71
C GLU A 145 -4.98 34.54 9.36
N ILE A 146 -3.88 33.82 9.63
CA ILE A 146 -2.67 34.43 10.22
C ILE A 146 -2.07 35.46 9.26
N ALA A 147 -2.00 35.16 7.96
CA ALA A 147 -1.53 36.11 6.95
C ALA A 147 -2.40 37.38 6.87
N GLN A 148 -3.73 37.22 6.86
CA GLN A 148 -4.67 38.36 6.89
C GLN A 148 -4.53 39.21 8.16
N ARG A 149 -4.31 38.59 9.33
CA ARG A 149 -4.05 39.30 10.59
C ARG A 149 -2.70 40.02 10.57
N GLN A 150 -1.67 39.43 9.95
CA GLN A 150 -0.37 40.10 9.75
C GLN A 150 -0.51 41.31 8.83
N GLU A 151 -1.24 41.18 7.72
CA GLU A 151 -1.52 42.28 6.79
C GLU A 151 -2.30 43.43 7.47
N SER A 152 -3.31 43.12 8.29
CA SER A 152 -4.06 44.15 9.01
C SER A 152 -3.23 44.85 10.10
N LEU A 153 -2.35 44.13 10.79
CA LEU A 153 -1.41 44.72 11.74
C LEU A 153 -0.38 45.64 11.06
N LEU A 154 0.14 45.26 9.89
CA LEU A 154 1.03 46.13 9.11
C LEU A 154 0.34 47.42 8.69
N LYS A 155 -0.90 47.35 8.17
CA LYS A 155 -1.70 48.53 7.80
C LYS A 155 -1.92 49.47 8.98
N VAL A 156 -2.30 48.93 10.15
CA VAL A 156 -2.49 49.73 11.38
C VAL A 156 -1.16 50.37 11.85
N LEU A 157 -0.02 49.69 11.71
CA LEU A 157 1.29 50.26 12.01
C LEU A 157 1.70 51.36 11.03
N GLU A 158 1.38 51.22 9.74
CA GLU A 158 1.59 52.25 8.71
C GLU A 158 0.71 53.48 8.96
N GLU A 159 -0.56 53.30 9.30
CA GLU A 159 -1.49 54.37 9.70
C GLU A 159 -0.98 55.11 10.95
N HIS A 160 -0.57 54.39 11.99
CA HIS A 160 0.03 55.00 13.19
C HIS A 160 1.34 55.75 12.88
N LYS A 161 2.20 55.19 12.03
CA LYS A 161 3.44 55.86 11.59
C LYS A 161 3.12 57.17 10.85
N ALA A 162 2.21 57.14 9.88
CA ALA A 162 1.80 58.34 9.14
C ALA A 162 1.14 59.40 10.04
N ALA A 163 0.36 58.99 11.05
CA ALA A 163 -0.20 59.87 12.06
C ALA A 163 0.88 60.54 12.92
N LEU A 164 1.89 59.79 13.37
CA LEU A 164 3.04 60.31 14.13
C LEU A 164 3.90 61.26 13.28
N GLU A 165 4.19 60.90 12.02
CA GLU A 165 4.91 61.78 11.08
C GLU A 165 4.14 63.08 10.82
N SER A 166 2.81 63.03 10.73
CA SER A 166 1.94 64.21 10.63
C SER A 166 1.98 65.07 11.91
N GLN A 167 2.00 64.47 13.10
CA GLN A 167 2.15 65.20 14.37
C GLN A 167 3.53 65.87 14.48
N ILE A 168 4.61 65.16 14.13
CA ILE A 168 5.97 65.69 14.11
C ILE A 168 6.10 66.85 13.11
N ALA A 169 5.50 66.74 11.93
CA ALA A 169 5.48 67.82 10.95
C ALA A 169 4.75 69.08 11.48
N LYS A 170 3.59 68.92 12.11
CA LYS A 170 2.84 70.02 12.74
C LYS A 170 3.60 70.67 13.90
N GLY A 171 4.24 69.87 14.76
CA GLY A 171 5.07 70.38 15.85
C GLY A 171 6.30 71.16 15.35
N ARG A 172 6.93 70.71 14.26
CA ARG A 172 8.00 71.47 13.59
C ARG A 172 7.48 72.78 13.01
N GLU A 173 6.32 72.77 12.35
CA GLU A 173 5.72 74.00 11.79
C GLU A 173 5.37 75.01 12.90
N GLN A 174 4.81 74.55 14.04
CA GLN A 174 4.57 75.38 15.21
C GLN A 174 5.86 75.98 15.76
N LEU A 175 6.92 75.18 15.90
CA LEU A 175 8.22 75.62 16.41
C LEU A 175 8.94 76.60 15.47
N GLU A 176 8.80 76.49 14.14
CA GLU A 176 9.30 77.52 13.22
C GLU A 176 8.47 78.81 13.27
N ARG A 177 7.16 78.74 13.51
CA ARG A 177 6.33 79.94 13.76
C ARG A 177 6.70 80.62 15.08
N GLU A 178 6.95 79.86 16.14
CA GLU A 178 7.41 80.38 17.45
C GLU A 178 8.78 81.05 17.34
N LYS A 179 9.72 80.47 16.59
CA LYS A 179 10.99 81.14 16.22
C LYS A 179 10.75 82.44 15.46
N GLY A 180 9.83 82.45 14.50
CA GLY A 180 9.44 83.65 13.76
C GLY A 180 8.93 84.75 14.69
N PHE A 181 7.96 84.45 15.56
CA PHE A 181 7.46 85.39 16.55
C PHE A 181 8.54 85.85 17.54
N ALA A 182 9.47 84.99 17.96
CA ALA A 182 10.59 85.38 18.81
C ALA A 182 11.59 86.31 18.09
N GLN A 183 11.81 86.12 16.79
CA GLN A 183 12.61 87.04 15.95
C GLN A 183 11.89 88.38 15.74
N GLU A 184 10.57 88.37 15.53
CA GLU A 184 9.75 89.58 15.47
C GLU A 184 9.75 90.34 16.80
N GLU A 185 9.63 89.64 17.94
CA GLU A 185 9.71 90.26 19.27
C GLU A 185 11.09 90.87 19.53
N GLN A 186 12.18 90.20 19.15
CA GLN A 186 13.53 90.74 19.22
C GLN A 186 13.68 92.00 18.34
N ALA A 187 13.20 91.95 17.10
CA ALA A 187 13.22 93.10 16.19
C ALA A 187 12.35 94.28 16.70
N LEU A 188 11.21 93.99 17.35
CA LEU A 188 10.36 95.00 17.99
C LEU A 188 10.99 95.56 19.27
N ALA A 189 11.74 94.76 20.03
CA ALA A 189 12.52 95.23 21.17
C ALA A 189 13.64 96.17 20.72
N GLU A 190 14.37 95.82 19.65
CA GLU A 190 15.35 96.71 19.02
C GLU A 190 14.71 97.99 18.44
N ALA A 191 13.54 97.89 17.82
CA ALA A 191 12.83 99.07 17.33
C ALA A 191 12.43 100.00 18.50
N ARG A 192 11.97 99.43 19.63
CA ARG A 192 11.64 100.18 20.85
C ARG A 192 12.86 100.86 21.47
N THR A 193 14.03 100.21 21.52
CA THR A 193 15.25 100.86 22.04
C THR A 193 15.74 101.97 21.12
N ARG A 194 15.69 101.78 19.78
CA ARG A 194 16.00 102.83 18.80
C ARG A 194 15.08 104.05 18.96
N ILE A 195 13.77 103.84 19.11
CA ILE A 195 12.79 104.91 19.37
C ILE A 195 13.04 105.59 20.73
N ALA A 196 13.44 104.84 21.77
CA ALA A 196 13.81 105.41 23.07
C ALA A 196 15.08 106.29 22.98
N ASP A 197 16.08 105.87 22.20
CA ASP A 197 17.28 106.68 21.94
C ASP A 197 16.97 107.90 21.07
N GLU A 198 16.08 107.79 20.07
CA GLU A 198 15.66 108.92 19.23
C GLU A 198 14.82 109.93 20.01
N THR A 199 13.84 109.49 20.79
CA THR A 199 13.05 110.38 21.68
C THR A 199 13.93 111.03 22.75
N ARG A 200 14.95 110.32 23.29
CA ARG A 200 15.96 110.92 24.16
C ARG A 200 16.80 111.99 23.44
N ARG A 201 17.30 111.71 22.24
CA ARG A 201 18.03 112.69 21.41
C ARG A 201 17.18 113.90 21.04
N LEU A 202 15.88 113.71 20.80
CA LEU A 202 14.92 114.79 20.57
C LEU A 202 14.69 115.60 21.85
N ALA A 203 14.43 114.97 22.99
CA ALA A 203 14.28 115.65 24.28
C ALA A 203 15.56 116.40 24.71
N ASP A 204 16.75 115.89 24.40
CA ASP A 204 18.01 116.59 24.66
C ASP A 204 18.25 117.75 23.67
N ARG A 205 17.79 117.64 22.41
CA ARG A 205 17.70 118.79 21.47
C ARG A 205 16.66 119.82 21.91
N GLU A 206 15.52 119.41 22.44
CA GLU A 206 14.48 120.29 22.98
C GLU A 206 15.00 121.05 24.20
N LYS A 207 15.74 120.41 25.11
CA LYS A 207 16.45 121.10 26.21
C LYS A 207 17.47 122.11 25.68
N GLN A 208 18.22 121.78 24.63
CA GLN A 208 19.16 122.71 24.00
C GLN A 208 18.42 123.91 23.36
N LEU A 209 17.31 123.66 22.66
CA LEU A 209 16.46 124.69 22.07
C LEU A 209 15.76 125.56 23.14
N LEU A 210 15.34 124.98 24.26
CA LEU A 210 14.78 125.70 25.41
C LEU A 210 15.85 126.51 26.16
N ALA A 211 17.10 126.05 26.22
CA ALA A 211 18.22 126.84 26.76
C ALA A 211 18.60 128.00 25.81
N LEU A 212 18.53 127.78 24.50
CA LEU A 212 18.65 128.84 23.50
C LEU A 212 17.48 129.83 23.59
N GLU A 213 16.24 129.36 23.74
CA GLU A 213 15.07 130.22 23.93
C GLU A 213 15.20 131.01 25.24
N GLN A 214 15.54 130.38 26.37
CA GLN A 214 15.73 131.06 27.64
C GLN A 214 16.86 132.10 27.61
N SER A 215 17.94 131.86 26.86
CA SER A 215 19.00 132.88 26.68
C SER A 215 18.58 134.01 25.72
N LEU A 216 17.83 133.72 24.65
CA LEU A 216 17.16 134.74 23.83
C LEU A 216 16.09 135.53 24.62
N ARG A 217 15.40 134.90 25.56
CA ARG A 217 14.37 135.50 26.41
C ARG A 217 14.98 136.34 27.53
N ALA A 218 16.17 135.94 28.03
CA ALA A 218 17.00 136.78 28.89
C ALA A 218 17.60 137.99 28.13
N GLN A 219 17.92 137.85 26.84
CA GLN A 219 18.29 138.99 25.98
C GLN A 219 17.08 139.92 25.71
N GLN A 220 15.89 139.38 25.44
CA GLN A 220 14.66 140.18 25.29
C GLN A 220 14.21 140.84 26.60
N ALA A 221 14.58 140.31 27.77
CA ALA A 221 14.37 140.96 29.07
C ALA A 221 15.27 142.19 29.30
N GLN A 222 16.20 142.51 28.38
CA GLN A 222 17.05 143.70 28.40
C GLN A 222 16.67 144.74 27.32
N ALA A 223 15.37 144.96 27.08
CA ALA A 223 14.87 146.09 26.30
C ALA A 223 13.55 146.68 26.86
N PRO A 224 13.33 148.01 26.82
CA PRO A 224 12.14 148.67 27.38
C PRO A 224 10.93 148.73 26.41
N GLN A 225 9.74 149.01 26.95
CA GLN A 225 8.47 149.09 26.20
C GLN A 225 8.21 150.48 25.56
N ALA A 226 7.66 150.51 24.33
CA ALA A 226 7.00 151.67 23.69
C ALA A 226 6.18 151.23 22.43
N PRO A 227 5.24 152.04 21.85
CA PRO A 227 4.07 151.49 21.14
C PRO A 227 3.74 151.97 19.68
N GLY A 228 3.11 151.09 18.89
CA GLY A 228 2.25 151.36 17.70
C GLY A 228 2.93 151.53 16.32
N PRO A 229 2.19 151.55 15.16
CA PRO A 229 0.74 151.38 14.97
C PRO A 229 0.31 150.25 13.95
N PRO A 230 -0.21 150.39 12.68
CA PRO A 230 -1.18 149.41 12.10
C PRO A 230 -0.99 148.95 10.61
N HIS A 231 -2.05 148.37 9.99
CA HIS A 231 -2.27 147.95 8.57
C HIS A 231 -1.92 146.46 8.19
N PRO A 232 -2.27 145.90 7.00
CA PRO A 232 -3.60 145.26 6.82
C PRO A 232 -3.69 143.93 5.99
N ALA A 233 -4.87 143.29 6.05
CA ALA A 233 -5.62 142.54 4.99
C ALA A 233 -5.07 141.29 4.22
N ALA A 234 -5.85 140.19 4.32
CA ALA A 234 -6.29 139.27 3.24
C ALA A 234 -5.29 138.35 2.49
N ALA A 235 -5.69 137.33 1.69
CA ALA A 235 -6.75 136.29 1.82
C ALA A 235 -6.68 135.22 0.68
N ALA A 236 -6.79 133.91 1.00
CA ALA A 236 -7.09 132.78 0.08
C ALA A 236 -6.07 132.55 -1.09
N PRO A 237 -6.24 131.61 -2.07
CA PRO A 237 -7.23 130.52 -2.26
C PRO A 237 -6.60 129.13 -2.65
N SER A 238 -7.40 128.21 -3.23
CA SER A 238 -7.05 126.90 -3.86
C SER A 238 -6.64 127.07 -5.37
N PRO A 239 -6.64 126.09 -6.35
CA PRO A 239 -7.08 124.66 -6.41
C PRO A 239 -6.26 123.63 -7.27
N ALA A 240 -6.77 122.38 -7.38
CA ALA A 240 -6.74 121.27 -8.40
C ALA A 240 -5.73 121.21 -9.61
N VAL A 241 -5.48 120.08 -10.36
CA VAL A 241 -6.35 119.38 -11.37
C VAL A 241 -5.65 118.14 -12.06
N ARG A 242 -6.33 116.96 -12.18
CA ARG A 242 -6.33 115.84 -13.24
C ARG A 242 -4.99 115.19 -13.79
N THR A 243 -4.88 114.02 -14.47
CA THR A 243 -5.68 112.78 -14.88
C THR A 243 -4.66 111.59 -15.13
N THR A 244 -4.81 110.42 -15.83
CA THR A 244 -5.65 109.81 -16.92
C THR A 244 -5.82 108.25 -16.77
N ALA A 245 -5.99 107.46 -17.87
CA ALA A 245 -6.15 105.97 -17.96
C ALA A 245 -5.74 105.45 -19.39
N PRO A 246 -5.83 104.14 -19.82
CA PRO A 246 -7.06 103.28 -19.90
C PRO A 246 -6.89 101.74 -19.61
N GLY A 247 -7.97 100.94 -19.76
CA GLY A 247 -8.06 99.46 -19.56
C GLY A 247 -8.19 98.61 -20.86
N PRO A 248 -8.98 97.49 -20.97
CA PRO A 248 -10.07 96.99 -20.08
C PRO A 248 -10.30 95.44 -19.92
N ALA A 249 -11.38 95.04 -19.18
CA ALA A 249 -12.21 93.79 -19.26
C ALA A 249 -11.63 92.41 -18.75
N THR A 250 -12.38 91.42 -18.20
CA THR A 250 -13.84 91.23 -17.87
C THR A 250 -14.13 90.14 -16.79
N ALA A 251 -15.17 90.34 -15.96
CA ALA A 251 -16.16 89.40 -15.33
C ALA A 251 -15.82 88.09 -14.51
N PRO A 252 -16.49 87.87 -13.34
CA PRO A 252 -16.64 86.58 -12.59
C PRO A 252 -18.16 86.16 -12.46
N PRO A 253 -18.70 85.33 -11.50
CA PRO A 253 -18.18 84.33 -10.51
C PRO A 253 -18.95 82.95 -10.39
N GLY A 254 -18.50 81.99 -9.55
CA GLY A 254 -19.39 81.28 -8.56
C GLY A 254 -19.80 79.76 -8.61
N VAL A 255 -19.15 78.89 -7.80
CA VAL A 255 -19.70 77.91 -6.79
C VAL A 255 -20.61 76.66 -7.14
N ARG A 256 -20.06 75.42 -6.94
CA ARG A 256 -20.66 74.11 -6.47
C ARG A 256 -21.79 73.37 -7.30
N PRO A 257 -22.18 72.08 -7.01
CA PRO A 257 -21.44 70.87 -6.54
C PRO A 257 -21.89 69.46 -7.09
N GLN A 258 -21.07 68.41 -6.87
CA GLN A 258 -21.38 66.93 -6.90
C GLN A 258 -21.81 66.28 -8.27
N PRO A 259 -22.33 65.02 -8.36
CA PRO A 259 -21.49 63.83 -8.68
C PRO A 259 -22.01 62.88 -9.80
N GLY A 260 -21.23 61.87 -10.23
CA GLY A 260 -21.80 60.68 -10.93
C GLY A 260 -20.88 59.84 -11.82
N THR A 261 -20.93 58.51 -11.64
CA THR A 261 -20.78 57.44 -12.66
C THR A 261 -22.22 56.92 -13.00
N PRO A 262 -22.51 55.97 -13.94
CA PRO A 262 -21.64 54.99 -14.63
C PRO A 262 -21.98 54.68 -16.13
N ALA A 263 -21.33 53.63 -16.68
CA ALA A 263 -21.80 52.76 -17.80
C ALA A 263 -21.91 53.34 -19.24
N ALA A 264 -21.90 52.55 -20.34
CA ALA A 264 -21.28 51.24 -20.64
C ALA A 264 -21.35 50.88 -22.16
N GLN A 265 -20.32 50.21 -22.71
CA GLN A 265 -20.37 49.24 -23.84
C GLN A 265 -20.88 49.72 -25.24
N PRO A 266 -20.85 48.90 -26.33
CA PRO A 266 -19.96 47.77 -26.71
C PRO A 266 -19.38 47.85 -28.16
N ALA A 267 -18.25 47.15 -28.41
CA ALA A 267 -17.90 46.48 -29.68
C ALA A 267 -16.60 45.65 -29.47
N ALA A 268 -16.51 44.31 -29.48
CA ALA A 268 -17.14 43.23 -30.25
C ALA A 268 -16.49 42.93 -31.62
N GLN A 269 -15.40 42.15 -31.60
CA GLN A 269 -15.00 41.24 -32.70
C GLN A 269 -14.50 39.91 -32.12
N VAL A 270 -14.89 38.78 -32.75
CA VAL A 270 -14.56 37.40 -32.36
C VAL A 270 -14.52 36.54 -33.63
N PRO A 271 -13.42 35.79 -33.88
CA PRO A 271 -13.50 34.32 -33.91
C PRO A 271 -12.73 33.71 -32.70
N LYS A 272 -13.13 32.61 -32.05
CA LYS A 272 -13.26 31.21 -32.53
C LYS A 272 -11.99 30.66 -33.21
N ALA A 273 -11.52 29.44 -32.95
CA ALA A 273 -11.80 28.50 -31.87
C ALA A 273 -10.71 27.39 -31.82
N ALA A 274 -10.58 26.78 -30.65
CA ALA A 274 -9.81 25.58 -30.30
C ALA A 274 -9.49 24.53 -31.40
N VAL A 275 -8.22 24.11 -31.43
CA VAL A 275 -7.81 22.71 -31.72
C VAL A 275 -6.70 22.27 -30.75
N LYS A 276 -6.87 21.09 -30.17
CA LYS A 276 -5.84 20.20 -29.58
C LYS A 276 -6.12 18.78 -30.15
N PRO A 277 -5.19 17.81 -30.09
CA PRO A 277 -3.76 17.91 -29.78
C PRO A 277 -2.86 17.44 -30.94
N ALA A 278 -1.56 17.68 -30.84
CA ALA A 278 -0.55 16.95 -31.62
C ALA A 278 0.65 16.63 -30.72
N VAL A 279 1.05 15.36 -30.67
CA VAL A 279 2.25 14.90 -29.97
C VAL A 279 3.45 15.11 -30.87
N GLN A 280 4.54 15.69 -30.36
CA GLN A 280 5.85 15.60 -30.98
C GLN A 280 6.91 15.23 -29.94
N VAL A 281 7.71 14.23 -30.29
CA VAL A 281 8.85 13.72 -29.52
C VAL A 281 10.07 14.58 -29.82
N GLN A 282 10.91 14.84 -28.80
CA GLN A 282 12.29 15.26 -28.99
C GLN A 282 13.21 14.47 -28.05
N ALA A 283 13.99 13.57 -28.65
CA ALA A 283 15.32 13.21 -28.18
C ALA A 283 16.31 14.15 -28.92
N GLU A 284 17.58 14.34 -28.55
CA GLU A 284 18.45 13.74 -27.51
C GLU A 284 19.57 14.79 -27.19
N PRO A 285 20.43 14.63 -26.16
CA PRO A 285 21.57 13.71 -26.28
C PRO A 285 21.89 12.93 -24.99
N ALA A 286 22.73 11.90 -25.13
CA ALA A 286 23.19 11.06 -24.03
C ALA A 286 24.40 11.65 -23.28
N GLU A 287 24.50 11.35 -21.98
CA GLU A 287 25.77 11.10 -21.31
C GLU A 287 25.75 9.65 -20.80
N GLU A 288 26.70 8.83 -21.26
CA GLU A 288 26.71 7.39 -21.04
C GLU A 288 27.34 7.01 -19.68
N ALA A 289 26.55 7.11 -18.61
CA ALA A 289 26.83 6.38 -17.37
C ALA A 289 26.44 4.90 -17.55
N ALA A 290 27.29 4.15 -18.27
CA ALA A 290 27.05 2.74 -18.57
C ALA A 290 26.96 1.90 -17.29
N SER A 291 25.75 1.46 -16.94
CA SER A 291 25.51 0.54 -15.83
C SER A 291 26.15 -0.81 -16.12
N ALA A 292 27.30 -1.08 -15.52
CA ALA A 292 28.07 -2.29 -15.76
C ALA A 292 27.33 -3.52 -15.19
N GLU A 293 26.66 -4.27 -16.04
CA GLU A 293 26.08 -5.56 -15.67
C GLU A 293 27.17 -6.65 -15.64
N ILE A 294 27.29 -7.34 -14.51
CA ILE A 294 28.28 -8.39 -14.25
C ILE A 294 27.54 -9.72 -14.06
N PRO A 295 27.99 -10.83 -14.68
CA PRO A 295 27.40 -12.15 -14.45
C PRO A 295 27.76 -12.68 -13.07
N CYS A 296 26.77 -13.18 -12.33
CA CYS A 296 26.97 -13.82 -11.04
C CYS A 296 27.80 -15.12 -11.17
N PRO A 297 28.92 -15.29 -10.44
CA PRO A 297 29.77 -16.49 -10.57
C PRO A 297 29.08 -17.78 -10.12
N ALA A 298 28.03 -17.70 -9.29
CA ALA A 298 27.29 -18.85 -8.80
C ALA A 298 26.16 -19.34 -9.75
N CYS A 299 25.68 -18.52 -10.68
CA CYS A 299 24.52 -18.87 -11.52
C CYS A 299 24.49 -18.29 -12.95
N GLY A 300 25.44 -17.43 -13.33
CA GLY A 300 25.51 -16.80 -14.65
C GLY A 300 24.48 -15.69 -14.92
N THR A 301 23.57 -15.41 -13.98
CA THR A 301 22.59 -14.31 -14.13
C THR A 301 23.29 -12.96 -14.12
N MET A 302 22.95 -12.08 -15.07
CA MET A 302 23.42 -10.69 -15.13
C MET A 302 22.78 -9.86 -14.01
N ILE A 303 23.60 -9.06 -13.32
CA ILE A 303 23.19 -8.14 -12.26
C ILE A 303 24.01 -6.85 -12.37
N SER A 304 23.47 -5.71 -11.97
CA SER A 304 24.23 -4.47 -11.78
C SER A 304 25.46 -4.68 -10.88
N SER A 305 26.57 -4.02 -11.19
CA SER A 305 27.83 -4.01 -10.41
C SER A 305 27.65 -3.80 -8.91
N ASP A 306 26.66 -3.01 -8.53
CA ASP A 306 26.47 -2.50 -7.16
C ASP A 306 25.61 -3.46 -6.29
N ALA A 307 25.17 -4.60 -6.86
CA ALA A 307 24.26 -5.52 -6.21
C ALA A 307 24.97 -6.43 -5.20
N ILE A 308 24.83 -6.09 -3.92
CA ILE A 308 25.39 -6.84 -2.77
C ILE A 308 25.03 -8.34 -2.79
N MET A 309 23.85 -8.71 -3.33
CA MET A 309 23.40 -10.09 -3.52
C MET A 309 22.71 -10.31 -4.86
N CYS A 310 22.89 -11.50 -5.44
CA CYS A 310 22.18 -11.96 -6.62
C CYS A 310 20.70 -12.22 -6.32
N TYR A 311 19.80 -11.50 -7.00
CA TYR A 311 18.35 -11.66 -6.88
C TYR A 311 17.84 -13.06 -7.32
N ALA A 312 18.59 -13.79 -8.16
CA ALA A 312 18.19 -15.07 -8.71
C ALA A 312 18.66 -16.30 -7.90
N CYS A 313 19.79 -16.20 -7.18
CA CYS A 313 20.36 -17.34 -6.43
C CYS A 313 20.78 -17.03 -4.98
N GLY A 314 20.68 -15.77 -4.52
CA GLY A 314 21.04 -15.36 -3.17
C GLY A 314 22.55 -15.26 -2.87
N HIS A 315 23.42 -15.55 -3.84
CA HIS A 315 24.88 -15.44 -3.68
C HIS A 315 25.31 -13.98 -3.44
N ARG A 316 26.14 -13.75 -2.42
CA ARG A 316 26.65 -12.42 -2.04
C ARG A 316 27.89 -12.09 -2.88
N MET A 317 28.00 -10.84 -3.35
CA MET A 317 28.95 -10.42 -4.39
C MET A 317 30.09 -9.53 -3.87
N SER A 318 30.44 -9.57 -2.57
CA SER A 318 31.35 -8.59 -1.95
C SER A 318 32.36 -9.21 -0.97
N GLU A 319 33.58 -9.42 -1.49
CA GLU A 319 34.85 -9.77 -0.82
C GLU A 319 35.97 -9.15 -1.70
N GLU A 320 36.97 -8.39 -1.26
CA GLU A 320 37.22 -7.61 -0.03
C GLU A 320 38.01 -6.33 -0.44
N GLU A 321 37.94 -5.23 0.33
CA GLU A 321 39.11 -4.35 0.65
C GLU A 321 38.66 -3.10 1.45
N THR A 322 38.91 -3.07 2.76
CA THR A 322 39.25 -1.86 3.56
C THR A 322 39.56 -2.26 5.01
N ALA A 323 40.80 -2.68 5.26
CA ALA A 323 41.27 -3.01 6.60
C ALA A 323 41.91 -1.80 7.29
N THR A 324 41.17 -1.15 8.20
CA THR A 324 41.74 -0.36 9.31
C THR A 324 40.90 -0.56 10.56
N GLU A 325 41.60 -0.85 11.65
CA GLU A 325 41.14 -1.27 12.96
C GLU A 325 40.12 -0.33 13.64
N GLU A 326 39.12 -0.89 14.32
CA GLU A 326 39.00 -0.73 15.78
C GLU A 326 38.16 -1.86 16.43
N THR A 327 38.25 -2.02 17.74
CA THR A 327 37.97 -3.29 18.45
C THR A 327 36.49 -3.61 18.70
N GLY A 328 36.05 -4.82 18.34
CA GLY A 328 34.74 -5.37 18.72
C GLY A 328 34.59 -6.86 18.39
N GLY A 329 35.08 -7.75 19.26
CA GLY A 329 35.07 -9.20 19.02
C GLY A 329 33.72 -9.86 19.29
N GLU A 330 32.82 -9.87 18.30
CA GLU A 330 31.52 -10.55 18.36
C GLU A 330 31.71 -12.09 18.37
N SER A 331 31.86 -12.71 19.54
CA SER A 331 32.00 -14.17 19.64
C SER A 331 30.67 -14.88 19.39
N GLU A 332 30.45 -15.37 18.17
CA GLU A 332 29.32 -16.27 17.89
C GLU A 332 29.51 -17.64 18.55
N ILE A 333 28.43 -18.16 19.14
CA ILE A 333 28.36 -19.46 19.81
C ILE A 333 27.20 -20.29 19.26
N ALA A 334 27.41 -21.59 19.08
CA ALA A 334 26.38 -22.49 18.57
C ALA A 334 25.32 -22.81 19.65
N CYS A 335 24.05 -22.67 19.30
CA CYS A 335 22.93 -22.99 20.20
C CYS A 335 22.92 -24.47 20.58
N PRO A 336 22.92 -24.83 21.89
CA PRO A 336 22.97 -26.24 22.32
C PRO A 336 21.69 -27.03 21.99
N ALA A 337 20.60 -26.38 21.61
CA ALA A 337 19.34 -27.03 21.25
C ALA A 337 19.14 -27.28 19.75
N CYS A 338 19.78 -26.48 18.87
CA CYS A 338 19.54 -26.56 17.42
C CYS A 338 20.78 -26.36 16.53
N GLY A 339 21.96 -26.07 17.10
CA GLY A 339 23.21 -25.88 16.37
C GLY A 339 23.35 -24.55 15.60
N THR A 340 22.32 -23.71 15.57
CA THR A 340 22.36 -22.37 14.94
C THR A 340 23.37 -21.47 15.64
N MET A 341 24.23 -20.77 14.89
CA MET A 341 25.13 -19.75 15.43
C MET A 341 24.34 -18.54 15.93
N ILE A 342 24.75 -17.97 17.06
CA ILE A 342 24.16 -16.75 17.63
C ILE A 342 25.27 -15.97 18.33
N SER A 343 25.18 -14.64 18.38
CA SER A 343 26.02 -13.80 19.25
C SER A 343 26.00 -14.31 20.71
N SER A 344 27.16 -14.30 21.39
CA SER A 344 27.32 -14.78 22.78
C SER A 344 26.33 -14.18 23.78
N ASP A 345 25.90 -12.94 23.57
CA ASP A 345 25.04 -12.19 24.49
C ASP A 345 23.54 -12.45 24.26
N ALA A 346 23.19 -13.30 23.28
CA ALA A 346 21.81 -13.55 22.89
C ALA A 346 21.06 -14.43 23.90
N ILE A 347 20.30 -13.77 24.80
CA ILE A 347 19.49 -14.40 25.86
C ILE A 347 18.57 -15.52 25.32
N MET A 348 18.13 -15.47 24.05
CA MET A 348 17.38 -16.53 23.39
C MET A 348 17.85 -16.76 21.95
N CYS A 349 17.87 -18.02 21.53
CA CYS A 349 18.08 -18.41 20.15
C CYS A 349 16.89 -17.99 19.27
N TYR A 350 17.14 -17.10 18.31
CA TYR A 350 16.12 -16.63 17.36
C TYR A 350 15.49 -17.76 16.51
N ALA A 351 16.22 -18.85 16.27
CA ALA A 351 15.77 -19.95 15.41
C ALA A 351 14.92 -21.02 16.13
N CYS A 352 15.06 -21.20 17.44
CA CYS A 352 14.34 -22.25 18.19
C CYS A 352 13.73 -21.81 19.53
N GLY A 353 13.89 -20.55 19.94
CA GLY A 353 13.38 -20.04 21.22
C GLY A 353 14.09 -20.56 22.47
N HIS A 354 15.13 -21.39 22.34
CA HIS A 354 15.90 -21.88 23.48
C HIS A 354 16.62 -20.74 24.19
N ARG A 355 16.44 -20.63 25.50
CA ARG A 355 17.06 -19.57 26.32
C ARG A 355 18.50 -19.94 26.65
N MET A 356 19.44 -19.09 26.24
CA MET A 356 20.85 -19.17 26.62
C MET A 356 20.98 -18.62 28.04
N SER A 357 21.70 -19.34 28.91
CA SER A 357 22.00 -18.88 30.27
C SER A 357 23.45 -18.42 30.33
N THR A 358 23.66 -17.14 30.59
CA THR A 358 24.97 -16.61 31.02
C THR A 358 25.15 -16.84 32.52
N ASP A 359 26.31 -17.35 32.93
CA ASP A 359 26.62 -17.68 34.33
C ASP A 359 26.92 -16.41 35.15
N GLU A 360 25.96 -15.97 35.97
CA GLU A 360 26.20 -15.29 37.26
C GLU A 360 24.95 -15.31 38.16
N ASP A 361 24.38 -16.49 38.44
CA ASP A 361 23.34 -16.64 39.49
C ASP A 361 23.43 -17.97 40.26
N LYS A 362 24.58 -18.15 40.94
CA LYS A 362 24.93 -19.39 41.64
C LYS A 362 24.40 -19.45 43.08
N SER A 363 23.10 -19.22 43.31
CA SER A 363 22.53 -19.14 44.67
C SER A 363 21.18 -19.85 44.93
N GLY A 364 21.09 -21.14 44.58
CA GLY A 364 20.06 -22.07 45.08
C GLY A 364 18.68 -22.00 44.40
N LYS A 365 17.81 -23.03 44.48
CA LYS A 365 17.71 -24.04 45.55
C LYS A 365 16.83 -25.25 45.14
N LYS A 366 17.45 -26.45 45.08
CA LYS A 366 16.86 -27.81 45.18
C LYS A 366 15.75 -28.27 44.20
N GLY A 367 16.04 -29.35 43.48
CA GLY A 367 15.07 -30.32 42.94
C GLY A 367 14.80 -30.17 41.44
N GLN A 368 14.67 -31.23 40.64
CA GLN A 368 14.35 -32.64 40.96
C GLN A 368 15.05 -33.62 39.99
N VAL A 369 15.33 -34.85 40.44
CA VAL A 369 15.89 -35.92 39.59
C VAL A 369 14.76 -36.74 38.95
N SER A 370 14.79 -36.94 37.62
CA SER A 370 13.88 -37.85 36.92
C SER A 370 14.53 -38.55 35.70
N THR A 371 15.46 -39.46 36.00
CA THR A 371 15.70 -40.75 35.32
C THR A 371 15.53 -40.88 33.79
N VAL A 372 16.64 -41.22 33.12
CA VAL A 372 16.70 -41.79 31.77
C VAL A 372 15.77 -43.00 31.61
N LYS A 373 15.06 -43.10 30.47
CA LYS A 373 14.49 -44.37 29.95
C LYS A 373 15.11 -44.75 28.60
N LYS A 374 16.07 -45.67 28.61
CA LYS A 374 16.51 -46.40 27.41
C LYS A 374 15.40 -47.36 26.98
N VAL A 375 14.91 -47.26 25.74
CA VAL A 375 14.00 -48.25 25.15
C VAL A 375 14.80 -49.20 24.26
N LEU A 376 15.04 -50.43 24.74
CA LEU A 376 15.61 -51.50 23.94
C LEU A 376 14.58 -51.95 22.89
N LYS A 377 14.85 -51.72 21.59
CA LYS A 377 14.16 -52.44 20.51
C LYS A 377 14.72 -53.86 20.43
N LYS A 378 14.01 -54.81 21.03
CA LYS A 378 14.35 -56.24 21.02
C LYS A 378 13.93 -56.86 19.68
N LYS A 379 14.83 -57.62 19.05
CA LYS A 379 14.63 -58.25 17.73
C LYS A 379 13.82 -59.54 17.86
N VAL A 380 12.77 -59.67 17.06
CA VAL A 380 11.85 -60.82 16.90
C VAL A 380 11.26 -60.68 15.49
N ILE A 381 11.37 -61.62 14.55
CA ILE A 381 12.20 -62.84 14.46
C ILE A 381 13.23 -62.61 13.34
#